data_AF-A0A2R4FE69-F1
#
_entry.id   AF-A0A2R4FE69-F1
#
_cell.length_a   1.000
_cell.length_b   1.000
_cell.length_c   1.000
_cell.angle_alpha   90.00
_cell.angle_beta   90.00
_cell.angle_gamma   90.00
#
_symmetry.space_group_name_H-M   'P 1'
#
loop_
_entity.id
_entity.type
_entity.pdbx_description
1 polymer ?
#
loop_
_entity_poly.entity_id
_entity_poly.type
_entity_poly.pdbx_seq_one_letter_code
_entity_poly.pdbx_strand_id
1 'polypeptide(L)'
;MVAVGWGSSRWRAVGDVAELDALLAGLAVISTGPQVVGLYPPRFLEPGFRPGGQPGLPSLQLGLGHPMRGFLYWAGPHPSLGYELELPSWPAEVERIEFDYGGDPITCGPKLASVTPGAVRDAALEYAATGLRPTRVHWRDS
;
A
#
# COMPACT_ATOMS: atom_id res chain seq x y z
N MET A 1 16.53 2.04 0.95
CA MET A 1 16.00 1.53 2.23
C MET A 1 14.62 2.13 2.49
N VAL A 2 13.67 1.31 2.93
CA VAL A 2 12.29 1.69 3.28
C VAL A 2 11.86 0.95 4.55
N ALA A 3 11.01 1.54 5.36
CA ALA A 3 10.35 0.86 6.48
C ALA A 3 9.01 0.31 6.01
N VAL A 4 8.78 -0.98 6.22
CA VAL A 4 7.54 -1.67 5.84
C VAL A 4 6.77 -2.01 7.10
N GLY A 5 5.51 -1.59 7.18
CA GLY A 5 4.60 -1.85 8.29
C GLY A 5 3.37 -2.65 7.85
N TRP A 6 2.96 -3.65 8.65
CA TRP A 6 1.75 -4.44 8.40
C TRP A 6 1.23 -5.05 9.71
N GLY A 7 -0.05 -5.44 9.74
CA GLY A 7 -0.67 -5.94 10.97
C GLY A 7 -0.64 -4.91 12.11
N SER A 8 -0.96 -5.36 13.33
CA SER A 8 -1.13 -4.44 14.49
C SER A 8 0.18 -3.80 14.98
N SER A 9 1.35 -4.38 14.69
CA SER A 9 2.64 -3.90 15.18
C SER A 9 3.86 -4.50 14.45
N ARG A 10 3.70 -5.06 13.25
CA ARG A 10 4.85 -5.66 12.54
C ARG A 10 5.53 -4.62 11.67
N TRP A 11 6.86 -4.58 11.80
CA TRP A 11 7.72 -3.65 11.08
C TRP A 11 8.99 -4.35 10.62
N ARG A 12 9.47 -3.95 9.45
CA ARG A 12 10.77 -4.40 8.93
C ARG A 12 11.44 -3.29 8.14
N ALA A 13 12.74 -3.10 8.41
CA ALA A 13 13.61 -2.33 7.53
C ALA A 13 13.96 -3.17 6.31
N VAL A 14 13.80 -2.61 5.12
CA VAL A 14 14.12 -3.26 3.85
C VAL A 14 15.18 -2.45 3.14
N GLY A 15 16.32 -3.07 2.83
CA GLY A 15 17.51 -2.40 2.30
C GLY A 15 17.35 -1.98 0.85
N ASP A 16 16.76 -2.86 0.02
CA ASP A 16 16.67 -2.72 -1.42
C ASP A 16 15.33 -3.20 -2.01
N VAL A 17 15.18 -3.01 -3.33
CA VAL A 17 13.95 -3.31 -4.07
C VAL A 17 13.69 -4.82 -4.16
N ALA A 18 14.72 -5.66 -4.25
CA ALA A 18 14.56 -7.11 -4.37
C ALA A 18 14.10 -7.73 -3.04
N GLU A 19 14.63 -7.25 -1.92
CA GLU A 19 14.16 -7.63 -0.59
C GLU A 19 12.71 -7.19 -0.36
N LEU A 20 12.33 -5.99 -0.82
CA LEU A 20 10.94 -5.54 -0.75
C LEU A 20 10.02 -6.46 -1.56
N ASP A 21 10.43 -6.77 -2.77
CA ASP A 21 9.67 -7.59 -3.68
C ASP A 21 9.38 -8.99 -3.10
N ALA A 22 10.42 -9.62 -2.54
CA ALA A 22 10.29 -10.90 -1.85
C ALA A 22 9.39 -10.81 -0.62
N LEU A 23 9.49 -9.73 0.17
CA LEU A 23 8.64 -9.51 1.33
C LEU A 23 7.16 -9.38 0.92
N LEU A 24 6.85 -8.55 -0.08
CA LEU A 24 5.48 -8.35 -0.55
C LEU A 24 4.88 -9.64 -1.11
N ALA A 25 5.66 -10.41 -1.87
CA ALA A 25 5.24 -11.73 -2.35
C ALA A 25 4.93 -12.69 -1.18
N GLY A 26 5.78 -12.70 -0.15
CA GLY A 26 5.54 -13.50 1.06
C GLY A 26 4.28 -13.07 1.82
N LEU A 27 4.09 -11.76 2.00
CA LEU A 27 2.91 -11.21 2.70
C LEU A 27 1.60 -11.51 1.96
N ALA A 28 1.61 -11.47 0.62
CA ALA A 28 0.46 -11.82 -0.19
C ALA A 28 0.06 -13.31 -0.09
N VAL A 29 1.01 -14.19 0.23
CA VAL A 29 0.77 -15.65 0.34
C VAL A 29 0.43 -16.07 1.78
N ILE A 30 1.07 -15.46 2.78
CA ILE A 30 0.97 -15.90 4.18
C ILE A 30 -0.30 -15.35 4.87
N SER A 31 -0.81 -14.20 4.43
CA SER A 31 -2.03 -13.65 5.05
C SER A 31 -3.27 -14.45 4.65
N THR A 32 -4.16 -14.64 5.63
CA THR A 32 -5.45 -15.34 5.46
C THR A 32 -6.46 -14.53 4.65
N GLY A 33 -6.14 -13.30 4.28
CA GLY A 33 -6.98 -12.40 3.50
C GLY A 33 -6.22 -11.13 3.08
N PRO A 34 -6.89 -10.22 2.36
CA PRO A 34 -6.29 -8.96 1.96
C PRO A 34 -5.92 -8.11 3.17
N GLN A 35 -4.83 -7.36 3.09
CA GLN A 35 -4.31 -6.55 4.19
C GLN A 35 -3.78 -5.21 3.69
N VAL A 36 -3.68 -4.25 4.61
CA VAL A 36 -3.01 -2.99 4.39
C VAL A 36 -1.54 -3.12 4.73
N VAL A 37 -0.68 -2.69 3.81
CA VAL A 37 0.76 -2.55 4.03
C VAL A 37 1.13 -1.09 3.86
N GLY A 38 1.93 -0.57 4.79
CA GLY A 38 2.49 0.77 4.72
C GLY A 38 3.98 0.73 4.36
N LEU A 39 4.38 1.65 3.49
CA LEU A 39 5.76 1.92 3.11
C LEU A 39 6.11 3.34 3.52
N TYR A 40 7.17 3.46 4.31
CA TYR A 40 7.53 4.70 4.96
C TYR A 40 9.02 4.99 4.80
N PRO A 41 9.44 6.27 4.80
CA PRO A 41 10.85 6.61 4.77
C PRO A 41 11.61 6.02 5.97
N PRO A 42 12.92 5.76 5.85
CA PRO A 42 13.75 5.18 6.93
C PRO A 42 13.65 5.91 8.28
N ARG A 43 13.33 7.20 8.26
CA ARG A 43 13.10 8.01 9.46
C ARG A 43 12.04 7.42 10.41
N PHE A 44 11.12 6.61 9.89
CA PHE A 44 10.12 5.91 10.70
C PHE A 44 10.69 4.81 11.60
N LEU A 45 11.96 4.43 11.40
CA LEU A 45 12.69 3.49 12.24
C LEU A 45 13.48 4.19 13.36
N GLU A 46 13.54 5.52 13.36
CA GLU A 46 14.26 6.29 14.38
C GLU A 46 13.54 6.17 15.74
N PRO A 47 14.27 5.96 16.85
CA PRO A 47 13.67 5.92 18.18
C PRO A 47 12.82 7.15 18.48
N GLY A 48 11.57 6.94 18.91
CA GLY A 48 10.64 8.02 19.25
C GLY A 48 9.83 8.55 18.06
N PHE A 49 10.08 8.10 16.83
CA PHE A 49 9.22 8.40 15.69
C PHE A 49 7.88 7.66 15.84
N ARG A 50 6.75 8.38 15.72
CA ARG A 50 5.41 7.78 15.66
C ARG A 50 4.77 8.07 14.31
N PRO A 51 4.31 7.04 13.56
CA PRO A 51 3.46 7.25 12.39
C PRO A 51 2.28 8.17 12.76
N GLY A 52 2.06 9.23 11.97
CA GLY A 52 0.99 10.22 12.21
C GLY A 52 1.29 11.34 13.22
N GLY A 53 2.47 11.36 13.86
CA GLY A 53 2.83 12.36 14.88
C GLY A 53 3.51 13.64 14.37
N GLN A 54 4.01 13.66 13.14
CA GLN A 54 4.58 14.85 12.49
C GLN A 54 3.96 15.05 11.10
N PRO A 55 3.86 16.30 10.60
CA PRO A 55 3.46 16.55 9.22
C PRO A 55 4.36 15.81 8.22
N GLY A 56 3.82 14.70 7.72
CA GLY A 56 3.76 14.38 6.29
C GLY A 56 5.05 14.01 5.60
N LEU A 57 5.92 13.20 6.21
CA LEU A 57 6.90 12.48 5.40
C LEU A 57 6.14 11.61 4.37
N PRO A 58 6.42 11.74 3.06
CA PRO A 58 5.64 11.06 2.05
C PRO A 58 5.72 9.55 2.22
N SER A 59 4.57 8.91 2.35
CA SER A 59 4.44 7.46 2.51
C SER A 59 3.40 6.89 1.57
N LEU A 60 3.48 5.59 1.33
CA LEU A 60 2.57 4.85 0.47
C LEU A 60 1.88 3.77 1.29
N GLN A 61 0.55 3.79 1.33
CA GLN A 61 -0.24 2.67 1.83
C GLN A 61 -0.83 1.91 0.66
N LEU A 62 -0.90 0.59 0.79
CA LEU A 62 -1.38 -0.28 -0.26
C LEU A 62 -2.23 -1.42 0.26
N GLY A 63 -3.20 -1.83 -0.55
CA GLY A 63 -4.00 -3.03 -0.33
C GLY A 63 -3.38 -4.22 -1.05
N LEU A 64 -2.91 -5.21 -0.28
CA LEU A 64 -2.22 -6.39 -0.76
C LEU A 64 -3.07 -7.66 -0.52
N GLY A 65 -2.99 -8.65 -1.42
CA GLY A 65 -3.49 -10.01 -1.19
C GLY A 65 -4.84 -10.35 -1.85
N HIS A 66 -5.64 -9.37 -2.29
CA HIS A 66 -6.84 -9.68 -3.07
C HIS A 66 -6.47 -10.03 -4.53
N PRO A 67 -7.04 -11.09 -5.13
CA PRO A 67 -6.56 -11.65 -6.41
C PRO A 67 -6.77 -10.74 -7.62
N MET A 68 -7.72 -9.81 -7.56
CA MET A 68 -8.10 -8.96 -8.71
C MET A 68 -7.95 -7.47 -8.47
N ARG A 69 -7.75 -7.06 -7.21
CA ARG A 69 -7.87 -5.66 -6.78
C ARG A 69 -6.87 -5.35 -5.69
N GLY A 70 -6.46 -4.11 -5.63
CA GLY A 70 -5.79 -3.50 -4.51
C GLY A 70 -6.14 -2.02 -4.49
N PHE A 71 -5.59 -1.31 -3.52
CA PHE A 71 -5.65 0.15 -3.49
C PHE A 71 -4.23 0.70 -3.32
N LEU A 72 -4.07 1.98 -3.69
CA LEU A 72 -2.89 2.76 -3.40
C LEU A 72 -3.35 4.08 -2.79
N TYR A 73 -2.76 4.44 -1.66
CA TYR A 73 -2.99 5.71 -1.00
C TYR A 73 -1.65 6.40 -0.75
N TRP A 74 -1.48 7.55 -1.40
CA TRP A 74 -0.31 8.40 -1.21
C TRP A 74 -0.57 9.38 -0.08
N ALA A 75 0.25 9.30 0.97
CA ALA A 75 0.22 10.19 2.12
C ALA A 75 1.37 11.21 2.03
N GLY A 76 1.34 12.07 1.01
CA GLY A 76 2.24 13.22 0.86
C GLY A 76 1.52 14.56 1.01
N PRO A 77 2.11 15.68 0.50
CA PRO A 77 1.52 17.02 0.63
C PRO A 77 0.09 17.14 0.08
N HIS A 78 -0.22 16.37 -0.97
CA HIS A 78 -1.56 16.22 -1.52
C HIS A 78 -1.95 14.75 -1.43
N PRO A 79 -2.71 14.35 -0.40
CA PRO A 79 -3.20 12.98 -0.29
C PRO A 79 -3.99 12.56 -1.52
N SER A 80 -3.74 11.35 -2.01
CA SER A 80 -4.35 10.90 -3.27
C SER A 80 -4.55 9.39 -3.31
N LEU A 81 -5.56 8.96 -4.06
CA LEU A 81 -5.85 7.57 -4.37
C LEU A 81 -5.33 7.21 -5.76
N GLY A 82 -4.62 6.09 -5.85
CA GLY A 82 -4.15 5.53 -7.10
C GLY A 82 -5.25 4.80 -7.86
N TYR A 83 -5.28 4.93 -9.18
CA TYR A 83 -6.20 4.19 -10.04
C TYR A 83 -5.59 3.87 -11.41
N GLU A 84 -6.08 2.79 -12.03
CA GLU A 84 -5.81 2.44 -13.42
C GLU A 84 -7.01 2.81 -14.30
N LEU A 85 -6.76 3.32 -15.52
CA LEU A 85 -7.82 3.66 -16.47
C LEU A 85 -8.49 2.41 -17.06
N GLU A 86 -7.69 1.37 -17.33
CA GLU A 86 -8.12 0.13 -17.97
C GLU A 86 -8.27 -1.01 -16.94
N LEU A 87 -8.98 -0.74 -15.86
CA LEU A 87 -9.30 -1.76 -14.87
C LEU A 87 -10.47 -2.64 -15.36
N PRO A 88 -10.43 -3.98 -15.20
CA PRO A 88 -11.61 -4.81 -15.43
C PRO A 88 -12.82 -4.29 -14.66
N SER A 89 -14.04 -4.58 -15.11
CA SER A 89 -15.25 -4.20 -14.36
C SER A 89 -15.23 -4.74 -12.94
N TRP A 90 -15.85 -3.99 -12.03
CA TRP A 90 -15.98 -4.41 -10.64
C TRP A 90 -16.69 -5.78 -10.56
N PRO A 91 -16.24 -6.72 -9.71
CA PRO A 91 -16.87 -8.03 -9.63
C PRO A 91 -18.35 -7.90 -9.23
N ALA A 92 -19.26 -8.47 -10.02
CA ALA A 92 -20.70 -8.22 -9.92
C ALA A 92 -21.32 -8.61 -8.56
N GLU A 93 -20.74 -9.61 -7.88
CA GLU A 93 -21.23 -10.16 -6.61
C GLU A 93 -20.51 -9.61 -5.38
N VAL A 94 -19.54 -8.70 -5.58
CA VAL A 94 -18.76 -8.12 -4.48
C VAL A 94 -19.26 -6.70 -4.26
N GLU A 95 -19.90 -6.40 -3.14
CA GLU A 95 -20.22 -5.00 -2.83
C GLU A 95 -18.94 -4.24 -2.46
N ARG A 96 -18.10 -4.85 -1.60
CA ARG A 96 -16.87 -4.27 -1.08
C ARG A 96 -15.84 -5.34 -0.76
N ILE A 97 -14.58 -4.94 -0.75
CA ILE A 97 -13.44 -5.77 -0.37
C ILE A 97 -12.92 -5.27 0.97
N GLU A 98 -12.74 -6.18 1.92
CA GLU A 98 -12.12 -5.87 3.21
C GLU A 98 -10.61 -6.08 3.15
N PHE A 99 -9.86 -5.11 3.65
CA PHE A 99 -8.43 -5.24 3.90
C PHE A 99 -8.18 -5.09 5.40
N ASP A 100 -7.53 -6.07 6.01
CA ASP A 100 -7.13 -6.00 7.42
C ASP A 100 -6.07 -4.91 7.61
N TYR A 101 -6.36 -3.92 8.46
CA TYR A 101 -5.41 -2.89 8.87
C TYR A 101 -4.96 -3.10 10.32
N GLY A 102 -4.42 -4.29 10.59
CA GLY A 102 -3.88 -4.61 11.91
C GLY A 102 -4.93 -4.93 12.97
N GLY A 103 -5.99 -5.62 12.57
CA GLY A 103 -7.14 -5.95 13.41
C GLY A 103 -8.35 -5.06 13.13
N ASP A 104 -8.15 -3.90 12.50
CA ASP A 104 -9.21 -2.99 12.10
C ASP A 104 -9.47 -3.12 10.59
N PRO A 105 -10.59 -3.72 10.15
CA PRO A 105 -10.86 -3.85 8.73
C PRO A 105 -11.17 -2.50 8.08
N ILE A 106 -10.59 -2.25 6.91
CA ILE A 106 -11.02 -1.17 6.02
C ILE A 106 -11.84 -1.74 4.87
N THR A 107 -12.98 -1.12 4.60
CA THR A 107 -13.91 -1.59 3.57
C THR A 107 -13.77 -0.75 2.31
N CYS A 108 -13.30 -1.36 1.22
CA CYS A 108 -12.99 -0.69 -0.05
C CYS A 108 -14.00 -1.06 -1.15
N GLY A 109 -14.69 -0.06 -1.67
CA GLY A 109 -15.49 -0.18 -2.91
C GLY A 109 -14.70 0.16 -4.19
N PRO A 110 -15.38 0.27 -5.34
CA PRO A 110 -14.75 0.52 -6.64
C PRO A 110 -13.88 1.79 -6.72
N LYS A 111 -14.19 2.83 -5.93
CA LYS A 111 -13.39 4.05 -5.85
C LYS A 111 -12.07 3.84 -5.10
N LEU A 112 -12.03 2.96 -4.11
CA LEU A 112 -10.84 2.76 -3.28
C LEU A 112 -9.95 1.67 -3.87
N ALA A 113 -10.52 0.51 -4.16
CA ALA A 113 -9.78 -0.62 -4.71
C ALA A 113 -9.71 -0.55 -6.25
N SER A 114 -9.12 0.53 -6.77
CA SER A 114 -9.11 0.88 -8.19
C SER A 114 -7.81 0.54 -8.94
N VAL A 115 -7.01 -0.39 -8.42
CA VAL A 115 -5.79 -0.89 -9.08
C VAL A 115 -5.73 -2.41 -9.05
N THR A 116 -4.93 -3.00 -9.93
CA THR A 116 -4.58 -4.41 -9.98
C THR A 116 -3.49 -4.74 -8.96
N PRO A 117 -3.34 -6.02 -8.56
CA PRO A 117 -2.23 -6.45 -7.71
C PRO A 117 -0.84 -6.19 -8.34
N GLY A 118 -0.75 -6.26 -9.68
CA GLY A 118 0.47 -5.90 -10.41
C GLY A 118 0.84 -4.44 -10.23
N ALA A 119 -0.13 -3.53 -10.41
CA ALA A 119 0.08 -2.10 -10.21
C ALA A 119 0.43 -1.75 -8.75
N VAL A 120 -0.16 -2.45 -7.76
CA VAL A 120 0.23 -2.30 -6.35
C VAL A 120 1.70 -2.63 -6.14
N ARG A 121 2.16 -3.76 -6.68
CA ARG A 121 3.55 -4.21 -6.57
C ARG A 121 4.48 -3.21 -7.26
N ASP A 122 4.20 -2.86 -8.50
CA ASP A 122 5.01 -1.91 -9.28
C ASP A 122 5.16 -0.56 -8.58
N ALA A 123 4.05 -0.02 -8.03
CA ALA A 123 4.06 1.23 -7.29
C ALA A 123 4.90 1.14 -6.00
N ALA A 124 4.82 0.02 -5.29
CA ALA A 124 5.64 -0.22 -4.10
C ALA A 124 7.13 -0.23 -4.42
N LEU A 125 7.52 -0.93 -5.50
CA LEU A 125 8.91 -1.01 -5.94
C LEU A 125 9.43 0.36 -6.44
N GLU A 126 8.62 1.10 -7.18
CA GLU A 126 8.95 2.47 -7.63
C GLU A 126 9.13 3.42 -6.44
N TYR A 127 8.24 3.36 -5.45
CA TYR A 127 8.37 4.15 -4.22
C TYR A 127 9.64 3.78 -3.45
N ALA A 128 9.97 2.49 -3.30
CA ALA A 128 11.18 2.08 -2.59
C ALA A 128 12.48 2.52 -3.29
N ALA A 129 12.45 2.61 -4.62
CA ALA A 129 13.58 3.10 -5.41
C ALA A 129 13.74 4.62 -5.36
N THR A 130 12.63 5.37 -5.32
CA THR A 130 12.65 6.83 -5.54
C THR A 130 12.32 7.65 -4.29
N GLY A 131 11.55 7.10 -3.35
CA GLY A 131 10.91 7.83 -2.25
C GLY A 131 9.83 8.82 -2.71
N LEU A 132 9.43 8.79 -3.99
CA LEU A 132 8.49 9.72 -4.60
C LEU A 132 7.14 9.07 -4.89
N ARG A 133 6.13 9.89 -5.20
CA ARG A 133 4.81 9.39 -5.61
C ARG A 133 4.95 8.54 -6.87
N PRO A 134 4.51 7.26 -6.87
CA PRO A 134 4.61 6.40 -8.03
C PRO A 134 3.93 6.99 -9.27
N THR A 135 4.52 6.79 -10.44
CA THR A 135 4.09 7.42 -11.70
C THR A 135 3.35 6.48 -12.63
N ARG A 136 3.43 5.16 -12.38
CA ARG A 136 2.77 4.12 -13.21
C ARG A 136 1.26 3.99 -13.03
N VAL A 137 0.67 4.77 -12.12
CA VAL A 137 -0.78 4.85 -11.90
C VAL A 137 -1.22 6.30 -11.96
N HIS A 138 -2.51 6.51 -12.23
CA HIS A 138 -3.10 7.83 -12.12
C HIS A 138 -3.48 8.13 -10.66
N TRP A 139 -3.58 9.42 -10.35
CA TRP A 139 -3.91 9.89 -9.00
C TRP A 139 -5.11 10.80 -9.03
N ARG A 140 -5.99 10.64 -8.04
CA ARG A 140 -7.11 11.55 -7.77
C ARG A 140 -7.12 11.93 -6.31
N ASP A 141 -7.74 13.06 -5.99
CA ASP A 141 -7.93 13.46 -4.60
C ASP A 141 -8.71 12.38 -3.84
N SER A 142 -8.26 12.09 -2.62
CA SER A 142 -8.81 11.03 -1.76
C SER A 142 -10.23 11.35 -1.30
#